data_AF-A0A0G0CZX1-F1
#
_entry.id   AF-A0A0G0CZX1-F1
#
_cell.length_a   1.000
_cell.length_b   1.000
_cell.length_c   1.000
_cell.angle_alpha   90.00
_cell.angle_beta   90.00
_cell.angle_gamma   90.00
#
_symmetry.space_group_name_H-M   'P 1'
#
loop_
_entity.id
_entity.type
_entity.pdbx_description
1 polymer ?
#
loop_
_entity_poly.entity_id
_entity_poly.type
_entity_poly.pdbx_seq_one_letter_code
_entity_poly.pdbx_strand_id
1 'polypeptide(L)'
;MAKGTKEHPYKGEVVDVSILLDSKLDNFTITKMTEVYAANEDGRYISSIGLMGKKKVAEAYAKSLDSYGYRTQEVLVLTDGERAFPIIGDSSMRMLDDEKVLAEVKKALRKKITEAEMEILSMPDPSTNGK
;
A
#
# COMPACT_ATOMS: atom_id res chain seq x y z
N MET A 1 31.87 11.13 12.29
CA MET A 1 32.02 9.92 11.47
C MET A 1 30.64 9.50 10.99
N ALA A 2 30.35 9.69 9.70
CA ALA A 2 29.02 9.45 9.13
C ALA A 2 28.82 7.94 8.88
N LYS A 3 27.68 7.41 9.34
CA LYS A 3 27.24 6.04 9.04
C LYS A 3 26.80 6.00 7.57
N GLY A 4 27.58 5.32 6.73
CA GLY A 4 27.20 5.02 5.36
C GLY A 4 25.92 4.21 5.33
N THR A 5 24.88 4.75 4.69
CA THR A 5 23.68 4.03 4.32
C THR A 5 24.06 2.90 3.36
N LYS A 6 23.83 1.65 3.76
CA LYS A 6 23.90 0.51 2.83
C LYS A 6 22.73 0.66 1.86
N GLU A 7 23.03 1.02 0.62
CA GLU A 7 22.05 0.91 -0.45
C GLU A 7 21.72 -0.57 -0.68
N HIS A 8 20.43 -0.87 -0.82
CA HIS A 8 19.96 -2.22 -1.15
C HIS A 8 20.38 -2.56 -2.59
N PRO A 9 20.86 -3.79 -2.85
CA PRO A 9 21.53 -4.14 -4.10
C PRO A 9 20.67 -4.16 -5.37
N TYR A 10 19.38 -3.82 -5.30
CA TYR A 10 18.44 -3.99 -6.43
C TYR A 10 17.78 -2.68 -6.88
N LYS A 11 18.41 -1.54 -6.64
CA LYS A 11 17.89 -0.24 -7.06
C LYS A 11 18.16 -0.02 -8.55
N GLY A 12 17.19 -0.39 -9.39
CA GLY A 12 17.21 -0.14 -10.84
C GLY A 12 17.50 -1.34 -11.75
N GLU A 13 17.44 -2.58 -11.24
CA GLU A 13 17.62 -3.76 -12.09
C GLU A 13 16.30 -4.22 -12.73
N VAL A 14 16.35 -4.46 -14.04
CA VAL A 14 15.39 -5.30 -14.76
C VAL A 14 15.54 -6.71 -14.17
N VAL A 15 14.51 -7.17 -13.46
CA VAL A 15 14.48 -8.55 -12.97
C VAL A 15 14.27 -9.44 -14.19
N ASP A 16 15.32 -10.14 -14.59
CA ASP A 16 15.22 -11.13 -15.65
C ASP A 16 14.30 -12.27 -15.20
N VAL A 17 13.12 -12.36 -15.81
CA VAL A 17 12.13 -13.42 -15.53
C VAL A 17 12.70 -14.81 -15.84
N SER A 18 13.83 -14.90 -16.56
CA SER A 18 14.57 -16.14 -16.77
C SER A 18 14.99 -16.84 -15.45
N ILE A 19 15.11 -16.10 -14.33
CA ILE A 19 15.39 -16.69 -13.02
C ILE A 19 14.25 -17.59 -12.49
N LEU A 20 13.06 -17.45 -13.06
CA LEU A 20 11.89 -18.28 -12.74
C LEU A 20 11.71 -19.42 -13.75
N LEU A 21 12.53 -19.49 -14.81
CA LEU A 21 12.50 -20.61 -15.75
C LEU A 21 12.88 -21.90 -15.02
N ASP A 22 12.11 -22.95 -15.27
CA ASP A 22 12.28 -24.28 -14.70
C ASP A 22 12.17 -24.38 -13.16
N SER A 23 11.82 -23.28 -12.49
CA SER A 23 11.53 -23.26 -11.06
C SER A 23 10.09 -23.67 -10.80
N LYS A 24 9.87 -24.61 -9.87
CA LYS A 24 8.52 -24.83 -9.34
C LYS A 24 8.15 -23.67 -8.44
N LEU A 25 7.10 -22.95 -8.83
CA LEU A 25 6.48 -21.88 -8.04
C LEU A 25 5.61 -22.46 -6.92
N ASP A 26 6.18 -23.37 -6.14
CA ASP A 26 5.50 -23.94 -4.99
C ASP A 26 5.30 -22.81 -3.96
N ASN A 27 4.05 -22.59 -3.53
CA ASN A 27 3.59 -21.50 -2.64
C ASN A 27 3.28 -20.13 -3.27
N PHE A 28 3.35 -19.97 -4.59
CA PHE A 28 2.79 -18.77 -5.24
C PHE A 28 1.33 -18.97 -5.61
N THR A 29 0.53 -17.91 -5.44
CA THR A 29 -0.87 -17.88 -5.87
C THR A 29 -1.11 -16.68 -6.75
N ILE A 30 -1.98 -16.85 -7.75
CA ILE A 30 -2.54 -15.73 -8.48
C ILE A 30 -3.74 -15.23 -7.69
N THR A 31 -3.70 -13.97 -7.29
CA THR A 31 -4.79 -13.33 -6.56
C THR A 31 -5.04 -11.92 -7.08
N LYS A 32 -6.22 -11.39 -6.76
CA LYS A 32 -6.57 -10.01 -7.04
C LYS A 32 -6.24 -9.16 -5.82
N MET A 33 -5.47 -8.10 -6.01
CA MET A 33 -5.14 -7.10 -5.00
C MET A 33 -5.58 -5.71 -5.46
N THR A 34 -5.62 -4.75 -4.53
CA THR A 34 -5.87 -3.35 -4.84
C THR A 34 -4.56 -2.57 -4.78
N GLU A 35 -4.14 -2.01 -5.91
CA GLU A 35 -3.01 -1.10 -5.98
C GLU A 35 -3.47 0.31 -5.58
N VAL A 36 -2.66 0.96 -4.75
CA VAL A 36 -2.69 2.41 -4.55
C VAL A 36 -1.57 3.00 -5.39
N TYR A 37 -1.89 3.97 -6.24
CA TYR A 37 -0.93 4.57 -7.17
C TYR A 37 -1.08 6.08 -7.23
N ALA A 38 0.02 6.78 -7.54
CA ALA A 38 0.02 8.19 -7.85
C ALA A 38 -0.36 8.40 -9.31
N ALA A 39 -1.23 9.37 -9.58
CA ALA A 39 -1.60 9.84 -10.91
C ALA A 39 -1.30 11.33 -11.05
N ASN A 40 -1.02 11.77 -12.29
CA ASN A 40 -0.86 13.19 -12.60
C ASN A 40 -2.23 13.90 -12.67
N GLU A 41 -2.23 15.20 -12.97
CA GLU A 41 -3.45 16.01 -13.11
C GLU A 41 -4.40 15.47 -14.20
N ASP A 42 -3.86 14.86 -15.26
CA ASP A 42 -4.63 14.20 -16.33
C ASP A 42 -5.16 12.81 -15.94
N GLY A 43 -4.87 12.35 -14.72
CA GLY A 43 -5.25 11.01 -14.22
C GLY A 43 -4.40 9.86 -14.77
N ARG A 44 -3.27 10.15 -15.43
CA ARG A 44 -2.33 9.14 -15.93
C ARG A 44 -1.48 8.58 -14.79
N TYR A 45 -1.27 7.27 -14.82
CA TYR A 45 -0.44 6.54 -13.87
C TYR A 45 1.00 7.10 -13.86
N ILE A 46 1.51 7.43 -12.67
CA ILE A 46 2.90 7.85 -12.45
C ILE A 46 3.68 6.70 -11.81
N SER A 47 3.22 6.22 -10.65
CA SER A 47 3.96 5.24 -9.86
C SER A 47 3.07 4.50 -8.87
N SER A 48 3.46 3.25 -8.57
CA SER A 48 2.85 2.45 -7.51
C SER A 48 3.27 2.95 -6.13
N ILE A 49 2.32 3.07 -5.22
CA ILE A 49 2.58 3.27 -3.78
C ILE A 49 2.61 1.92 -3.05
N GLY A 50 1.77 0.99 -3.48
CA GLY A 50 1.80 -0.40 -3.03
C GLY A 50 0.47 -1.13 -3.20
N LEU A 51 0.50 -2.42 -2.89
CA LEU A 51 -0.62 -3.34 -2.99
C LEU A 51 -1.22 -3.66 -1.63
N MET A 52 -2.54 -3.76 -1.60
CA MET A 52 -3.32 -4.04 -0.40
C MET A 52 -4.31 -5.16 -0.68
N GLY A 53 -4.53 -6.02 0.32
CA GLY A 53 -5.48 -7.13 0.22
C GLY A 53 -6.93 -6.64 0.34
N LYS A 54 -7.16 -5.65 1.19
CA LYS A 54 -8.50 -5.08 1.45
C LYS A 54 -8.73 -3.79 0.66
N LYS A 55 -9.51 -3.88 -0.42
CA LYS A 55 -9.92 -2.75 -1.27
C LYS A 55 -10.36 -1.50 -0.50
N LYS A 56 -11.26 -1.67 0.49
CA LYS A 56 -11.75 -0.54 1.29
C LYS A 56 -10.65 0.18 2.07
N VAL A 57 -9.63 -0.54 2.53
CA VAL A 57 -8.49 0.06 3.23
C VAL A 57 -7.62 0.83 2.24
N ALA A 58 -7.37 0.25 1.06
CA ALA A 58 -6.64 0.93 -0.02
C ALA A 58 -7.31 2.24 -0.46
N GLU A 59 -8.62 2.22 -0.66
CA GLU A 59 -9.41 3.41 -1.01
C GLU A 59 -9.36 4.47 0.08
N ALA A 60 -9.47 4.07 1.35
CA ALA A 60 -9.37 4.99 2.47
C ALA A 60 -7.95 5.56 2.62
N TYR A 61 -6.93 4.75 2.38
CA TYR A 61 -5.53 5.16 2.39
C TYR A 61 -5.23 6.16 1.28
N ALA A 62 -5.63 5.87 0.04
CA ALA A 62 -5.48 6.79 -1.09
C ALA A 62 -6.09 8.17 -0.82
N LYS A 63 -7.28 8.20 -0.18
CA LYS A 63 -7.94 9.46 0.24
C LYS A 63 -7.24 10.16 1.41
N SER A 64 -6.52 9.43 2.24
CA SER A 64 -5.81 9.98 3.40
C SER A 64 -4.47 10.62 3.02
N LEU A 65 -3.89 10.23 1.89
CA LEU A 65 -2.70 10.85 1.35
C LEU A 65 -3.10 12.24 0.82
N ASP A 66 -2.79 13.28 1.60
CA ASP A 66 -3.23 14.68 1.47
C ASP A 66 -2.84 15.41 0.15
N SER A 67 -2.49 14.69 -0.93
CA SER A 67 -2.27 15.29 -2.26
C SER A 67 -3.25 14.79 -3.31
N TYR A 68 -3.70 15.73 -4.15
CA TYR A 68 -4.43 15.41 -5.37
C TYR A 68 -3.59 14.47 -6.24
N GLY A 69 -4.16 13.32 -6.61
CA GLY A 69 -3.53 12.40 -7.56
C GLY A 69 -3.53 10.93 -7.15
N TYR A 70 -3.72 10.58 -5.87
CA TYR A 70 -3.74 9.17 -5.49
C TYR A 70 -5.06 8.49 -5.87
N ARG A 71 -4.93 7.32 -6.48
CA ARG A 71 -6.05 6.51 -6.98
C ARG A 71 -5.83 5.05 -6.62
N THR A 72 -6.86 4.25 -6.87
CA THR A 72 -6.79 2.80 -6.69
C THR A 72 -7.24 2.05 -7.93
N GLN A 73 -6.67 0.88 -8.16
CA GLN A 73 -7.12 -0.05 -9.20
C GLN A 73 -6.96 -1.50 -8.74
N GLU A 74 -7.79 -2.39 -9.29
CA GLU A 74 -7.64 -3.83 -9.05
C GLU A 74 -6.63 -4.41 -10.03
N VAL A 75 -5.66 -5.16 -9.52
CA VAL A 75 -4.62 -5.81 -10.32
C VAL A 75 -4.54 -7.29 -9.97
N LEU A 76 -4.27 -8.12 -10.98
CA LEU A 76 -3.93 -9.52 -10.77
C LEU A 76 -2.43 -9.62 -10.52
N VAL A 77 -2.07 -10.32 -9.45
CA VAL A 77 -0.69 -10.49 -9.03
C VAL A 77 -0.39 -11.95 -8.73
N LEU A 78 0.82 -12.37 -9.04
CA LEU A 78 1.43 -13.58 -8.53
C LEU A 78 2.13 -13.23 -7.21
N THR A 79 1.77 -13.90 -6.11
CA THR A 79 2.28 -13.57 -4.77
C THR A 79 2.53 -14.81 -3.91
N ASP A 80 3.54 -14.73 -3.06
CA ASP A 80 3.87 -15.69 -1.99
C ASP A 80 3.39 -15.21 -0.61
N GLY A 81 2.67 -14.08 -0.55
CA GLY A 81 2.23 -13.43 0.69
C GLY A 81 3.21 -12.39 1.25
N GLU A 82 4.45 -12.35 0.78
CA GLU A 82 5.45 -11.33 1.15
C GLU A 82 5.76 -10.38 -0.01
N ARG A 83 5.77 -10.90 -1.23
CA ARG A 83 6.08 -10.20 -2.47
C ARG A 83 4.95 -10.39 -3.47
N ALA A 84 4.76 -9.40 -4.35
CA ALA A 84 3.74 -9.45 -5.38
C ALA A 84 4.29 -8.96 -6.73
N PHE A 85 4.00 -9.74 -7.77
CA PHE A 85 4.39 -9.48 -9.15
C PHE A 85 3.12 -9.30 -9.99
N PRO A 86 2.88 -8.13 -10.58
CA PRO A 86 1.73 -7.94 -11.46
C PRO A 86 1.84 -8.86 -12.68
N ILE A 87 0.72 -9.46 -13.10
CA ILE A 87 0.68 -10.31 -14.31
C ILE A 87 0.87 -9.46 -15.57
N ILE A 88 0.46 -8.19 -15.52
CA ILE A 88 0.61 -7.21 -16.60
C ILE A 88 1.40 -6.04 -16.03
N GLY A 89 2.64 -5.87 -16.48
CA GLY A 89 3.56 -4.82 -16.04
C GLY A 89 4.94 -5.36 -15.65
N ASP A 90 5.91 -4.47 -15.56
CA ASP A 90 7.33 -4.84 -15.65
C ASP A 90 8.06 -4.77 -14.30
N SER A 91 7.35 -4.58 -13.18
CA SER A 91 7.99 -4.30 -11.89
C SER A 91 7.26 -4.94 -10.71
N SER A 92 8.05 -5.54 -9.80
CA SER A 92 7.54 -6.04 -8.52
C SER A 92 6.95 -4.90 -7.72
N MET A 93 5.78 -5.13 -7.13
CA MET A 93 5.08 -4.14 -6.33
C MET A 93 5.23 -4.46 -4.85
N ARG A 94 5.40 -3.41 -4.04
CA ARG A 94 5.47 -3.54 -2.59
C ARG A 94 4.09 -3.89 -2.03
N MET A 95 4.02 -4.91 -1.17
CA MET A 95 2.82 -5.17 -0.37
C MET A 95 2.80 -4.27 0.87
N LEU A 96 1.64 -3.67 1.14
CA LEU A 96 1.38 -2.88 2.34
C LEU A 96 0.58 -3.72 3.34
N ASP A 97 0.90 -3.54 4.61
CA ASP A 97 0.21 -4.20 5.72
C ASP A 97 -1.12 -3.51 5.97
N ASP A 98 -2.22 -4.18 5.62
CA ASP A 98 -3.58 -3.65 5.73
C ASP A 98 -3.91 -3.18 7.15
N GLU A 99 -3.42 -3.86 8.20
CA GLU A 99 -3.74 -3.52 9.58
C GLU A 99 -2.99 -2.27 10.04
N LYS A 100 -1.71 -2.17 9.70
CA LYS A 100 -0.91 -0.99 9.99
C LYS A 100 -1.43 0.24 9.25
N VAL A 101 -1.71 0.11 7.95
CA VAL A 101 -2.27 1.21 7.16
C VAL A 101 -3.64 1.62 7.69
N LEU A 102 -4.50 0.68 8.06
CA LEU A 102 -5.80 1.01 8.64
C LEU A 102 -5.65 1.78 9.97
N ALA A 103 -4.68 1.42 10.81
CA ALA A 103 -4.41 2.15 12.05
C ALA A 103 -3.95 3.59 11.78
N GLU A 104 -3.09 3.79 10.78
CA GLU A 104 -2.64 5.11 10.34
C GLU A 104 -3.78 5.97 9.78
N VAL A 105 -4.62 5.38 8.91
CA VAL A 105 -5.81 6.04 8.35
C VAL A 105 -6.77 6.44 9.47
N LYS A 106 -7.06 5.53 10.42
CA LYS A 106 -7.91 5.85 11.58
C LYS A 106 -7.33 7.00 12.41
N LYS A 107 -6.02 7.01 12.63
CA LYS A 107 -5.32 8.09 13.36
C LYS A 107 -5.40 9.41 12.61
N ALA A 108 -5.22 9.41 11.29
CA ALA A 108 -5.31 10.61 10.45
C ALA A 108 -6.74 11.17 10.43
N LEU A 109 -7.75 10.31 10.26
CA LEU A 109 -9.16 10.71 10.28
C LEU A 109 -9.56 11.30 11.64
N ARG A 110 -9.17 10.67 12.75
CA ARG A 110 -9.46 11.19 14.10
C ARG A 110 -8.81 12.54 14.39
N LYS A 111 -7.68 12.87 13.76
CA LYS A 111 -7.09 14.22 13.88
C LYS A 111 -7.88 15.30 13.13
N LYS A 112 -8.66 14.92 12.12
CA LYS A 112 -9.48 15.85 11.32
C LYS A 112 -10.86 16.08 11.96
N ILE A 113 -11.27 15.24 12.91
CA ILE A 113 -12.52 15.36 13.65
C ILE A 113 -12.21 16.06 14.98
N THR A 114 -12.94 17.13 15.28
CA THR A 114 -12.82 17.84 16.57
C THR A 114 -13.42 17.02 17.71
N GLU A 115 -13.07 17.34 18.96
CA GLU A 115 -13.63 16.67 20.14
C GLU A 115 -15.17 16.75 20.17
N ALA A 116 -15.74 17.91 19.84
CA ALA A 116 -17.19 18.11 19.76
C ALA A 116 -17.85 17.21 18.70
N GLU A 117 -17.23 17.05 17.54
CA GLU A 117 -17.74 16.17 16.48
C GLU A 117 -17.59 14.68 16.84
N MET A 118 -16.54 14.30 17.56
CA MET A 118 -16.38 12.95 18.10
C MET A 118 -17.47 12.59 19.10
N GLU A 119 -17.85 13.56 19.95
CA GLU A 119 -18.91 13.41 20.97
C GLU A 119 -20.28 13.22 20.30
N ILE A 120 -20.58 14.01 19.27
CA ILE A 120 -21.80 13.83 18.43
C ILE A 120 -21.81 12.46 17.75
N LEU A 121 -20.65 11.97 17.29
CA LEU A 121 -20.51 10.67 16.62
C LEU A 121 -20.40 9.49 17.59
N SER A 122 -20.47 9.72 18.92
CA SER A 122 -20.31 8.70 19.97
C SER A 122 -19.03 7.86 19.83
N MET A 123 -17.94 8.47 19.35
CA MET A 123 -16.66 7.79 19.21
C MET A 123 -15.81 8.05 20.47
N PRO A 124 -15.21 7.01 21.09
CA PRO A 124 -14.45 7.18 22.33
C PRO A 124 -13.19 8.06 22.13
N ASP A 125 -12.94 8.94 23.10
CA ASP A 125 -11.78 9.82 23.16
C ASP A 125 -10.47 9.00 23.31
N PRO A 126 -9.44 9.22 22.48
CA PRO A 126 -8.18 8.49 22.55
C PRO A 126 -7.42 8.62 23.88
N SER A 127 -7.73 9.61 24.72
CA SER A 127 -7.13 9.80 26.05
C SER A 127 -7.72 8.92 27.15
N THR A 128 -8.85 8.23 26.89
CA THR A 128 -9.56 7.43 27.90
C THR A 128 -9.21 5.93 27.92
N ASN A 129 -8.49 5.40 26.93
CA ASN A 129 -8.00 4.02 26.95
C ASN A 129 -6.60 3.93 27.57
N GLY A 130 -6.53 4.26 28.86
CA GLY A 130 -5.30 4.25 29.64
C GLY A 130 -5.55 4.15 31.14
N LYS A 131 -6.39 3.21 31.57
CA LYS A 131 -6.38 2.64 32.93
C LYS A 131 -6.77 1.17 32.88
#